data_AF-A0A2M7Q0W9-F1
#
_entry.id   AF-A0A2M7Q0W9-F1
#
_cell.length_a   1.000
_cell.length_b   1.000
_cell.length_c   1.000
_cell.angle_alpha   90.00
_cell.angle_beta   90.00
_cell.angle_gamma   90.00
#
_symmetry.space_group_name_H-M   'P 1'
#
loop_
_entity.id
_entity.type
_entity.pdbx_description
1 polymer ?
#
loop_
_entity_poly.entity_id
_entity_poly.type
_entity_poly.pdbx_seq_one_letter_code
_entity_poly.pdbx_strand_id
1 'polypeptide(L)'
;MMRVFVMMLSVVLFVSCSQGQPPEKEKSHSSDLAGGLVFDPAEVDLGEVMEGKHASAVFLVRNNSDMFLNLADIVAPCGCTTAEPGIRVLDAGAFTQLKVDVDTFGKLGQVRKSVSIKDQYGRTITAWINIRVLENKHMNQSERSIFDGKCAACHVTPALHKSQGREIYQAVCAMCHGIAAEGAYAPALTDIRDAEVLSSLIAQGTGSQHMPGFAQDKGGPLDEKQLKSLVDWLISLDDKGE
;
A
#
# COMPACT_ATOMS: atom_id res chain seq x y z
N MET A 1 -88.47 -3.94 31.64
CA MET A 1 -88.08 -3.89 30.22
C MET A 1 -86.77 -3.12 30.13
N MET A 2 -85.75 -3.69 29.49
CA MET A 2 -84.39 -3.17 29.23
C MET A 2 -83.46 -2.87 30.43
N ARG A 3 -82.43 -3.71 30.62
CA ARG A 3 -81.27 -3.47 31.50
C ARG A 3 -80.31 -2.49 30.82
N VAL A 4 -79.99 -1.37 31.47
CA VAL A 4 -78.91 -0.47 31.06
C VAL A 4 -77.74 -0.67 32.03
N PHE A 5 -76.67 -1.28 31.54
CA PHE A 5 -75.38 -1.39 32.24
C PHE A 5 -74.52 -0.20 31.80
N VAL A 6 -74.37 0.81 32.66
CA VAL A 6 -73.42 1.90 32.43
C VAL A 6 -72.08 1.47 33.03
N MET A 7 -71.16 1.09 32.15
CA MET A 7 -69.81 0.65 32.50
C MET A 7 -68.89 1.89 32.55
N MET A 8 -68.31 2.16 33.73
CA MET A 8 -67.27 3.17 33.92
C MET A 8 -66.06 2.88 33.03
N LEU A 9 -65.62 3.86 32.25
CA LEU A 9 -64.35 3.82 31.52
C LEU A 9 -63.44 4.94 32.04
N SER A 10 -62.58 4.60 32.99
CA SER A 10 -61.50 5.45 33.48
C SER A 10 -60.42 5.57 32.40
N VAL A 11 -60.19 6.79 31.92
CA VAL A 11 -59.15 7.13 30.94
C VAL A 11 -57.78 7.02 31.61
N VAL A 12 -56.93 6.11 31.11
CA VAL A 12 -55.51 6.04 31.49
C VAL A 12 -54.69 6.66 30.35
N LEU A 13 -54.11 7.82 30.61
CA LEU A 13 -53.16 8.50 29.72
C LEU A 13 -51.77 7.87 29.89
N PHE A 14 -51.36 7.03 28.94
CA PHE A 14 -49.96 6.63 28.80
C PHE A 14 -49.27 7.52 27.75
N VAL A 15 -48.49 8.48 28.25
CA VAL A 15 -47.50 9.22 27.46
C VAL A 15 -46.34 8.25 27.19
N SER A 16 -46.21 7.81 25.94
CA SER A 16 -45.08 6.98 25.52
C SER A 16 -43.99 7.88 24.94
N CYS A 17 -42.89 8.03 25.66
CA CYS A 17 -41.66 8.62 25.15
C CYS A 17 -41.06 7.70 24.08
N SER A 18 -41.13 8.11 22.81
CA SER A 18 -40.34 7.53 21.72
C SER A 18 -38.87 7.90 21.94
N GLN A 19 -38.10 7.01 22.57
CA GLN A 19 -36.65 7.09 22.55
C GLN A 19 -36.19 6.71 21.14
N GLY A 20 -35.72 7.70 20.39
CA GLY A 20 -35.05 7.47 19.11
C GLY A 20 -33.81 6.61 19.34
N GLN A 21 -33.80 5.41 18.76
CA GLN A 21 -32.58 4.65 18.60
C GLN A 21 -31.65 5.41 17.65
N PRO A 22 -30.35 5.56 17.99
CA PRO A 22 -29.38 6.11 17.05
C PRO A 22 -29.29 5.17 15.84
N PRO A 23 -29.10 5.70 14.62
CA PRO A 23 -29.04 4.87 13.42
C PRO A 23 -27.85 3.90 13.56
N GLU A 24 -28.16 2.61 13.46
CA GLU A 24 -27.17 1.56 13.28
C GLU A 24 -26.33 1.93 12.06
N LYS A 25 -25.00 2.04 12.24
CA LYS A 25 -24.07 2.23 11.13
C LYS A 25 -24.23 1.04 10.18
N GLU A 26 -24.89 1.28 9.06
CA GLU A 26 -24.88 0.38 7.91
C GLU A 26 -23.43 0.03 7.58
N LYS A 27 -23.11 -1.26 7.71
CA LYS A 27 -21.93 -1.84 7.08
C LYS A 27 -22.08 -1.60 5.59
N SER A 28 -21.13 -0.86 5.00
CA SER A 28 -21.07 -0.65 3.56
C SER A 28 -20.88 -1.99 2.85
N HIS A 29 -21.97 -2.61 2.45
CA HIS A 29 -21.97 -3.64 1.43
C HIS A 29 -21.51 -2.98 0.13
N SER A 30 -20.41 -3.48 -0.43
CA SER A 30 -19.91 -3.11 -1.76
C SER A 30 -20.77 -3.74 -2.87
N SER A 31 -22.09 -3.52 -2.81
CA SER A 31 -23.01 -3.88 -3.89
C SER A 31 -23.42 -2.59 -4.56
N ASP A 32 -22.73 -2.23 -5.65
CA ASP A 32 -23.31 -1.55 -6.81
C ASP A 32 -22.22 -1.22 -7.85
N LEU A 33 -21.91 -2.20 -8.69
CA LEU A 33 -21.55 -1.93 -10.07
C LEU A 33 -22.49 -2.79 -10.92
N ALA A 34 -23.61 -2.19 -11.34
CA ALA A 34 -24.42 -2.77 -12.39
C ALA A 34 -23.55 -2.93 -13.66
N GLY A 35 -23.24 -4.18 -14.03
CA GLY A 35 -22.56 -4.57 -15.26
C GLY A 35 -21.06 -4.25 -15.32
N GLY A 36 -20.20 -5.18 -14.91
CA GLY A 36 -18.75 -5.02 -15.06
C GLY A 36 -17.93 -6.15 -14.46
N LEU A 37 -16.60 -5.99 -14.51
CA LEU A 37 -15.69 -6.87 -13.77
C LEU A 37 -15.87 -6.64 -12.26
N VAL A 38 -15.75 -7.70 -11.46
CA VAL A 38 -15.81 -7.63 -10.00
C VAL A 38 -14.78 -8.58 -9.39
N PHE A 39 -14.14 -8.14 -8.31
CA PHE A 39 -13.31 -8.99 -7.46
C PHE A 39 -14.15 -9.67 -6.38
N ASP A 40 -13.92 -10.96 -6.17
CA ASP A 40 -14.60 -11.80 -5.18
C ASP A 40 -13.57 -12.68 -4.44
N PRO A 41 -13.19 -12.35 -3.20
CA PRO A 41 -13.51 -11.12 -2.46
C PRO A 41 -12.75 -9.89 -3.01
N ALA A 42 -13.18 -8.67 -2.66
CA ALA A 42 -12.45 -7.44 -3.01
C ALA A 42 -11.31 -7.10 -2.03
N GLU A 43 -11.24 -7.79 -0.88
CA GLU A 43 -10.20 -7.59 0.13
C GLU A 43 -9.85 -8.93 0.78
N VAL A 44 -8.55 -9.17 0.98
CA VAL A 44 -8.02 -10.36 1.65
C VAL A 44 -7.03 -9.92 2.74
N ASP A 45 -7.11 -10.56 3.90
CA ASP A 45 -6.08 -10.48 4.94
C ASP A 45 -5.29 -11.79 4.95
N LEU A 46 -3.98 -11.70 4.75
CA LEU A 46 -3.06 -12.85 4.75
C LEU A 46 -2.48 -13.14 6.14
N GLY A 47 -2.82 -12.34 7.15
CA GLY A 47 -2.31 -12.46 8.50
C GLY A 47 -0.83 -12.13 8.60
N GLU A 48 -0.12 -12.89 9.43
CA GLU A 48 1.29 -12.67 9.72
C GLU A 48 2.20 -13.42 8.76
N VAL A 49 3.15 -12.71 8.15
CA VAL A 49 4.15 -13.28 7.24
C VAL A 49 5.54 -12.80 7.66
N MET A 50 6.51 -13.72 7.72
CA MET A 50 7.90 -13.35 7.99
C MET A 50 8.50 -12.59 6.80
N GLU A 51 9.23 -11.51 7.08
CA GLU A 51 9.97 -10.76 6.07
C GLU A 51 10.84 -11.68 5.19
N GLY A 52 10.83 -11.42 3.88
CA GLY A 52 11.57 -12.18 2.87
C GLY A 52 10.84 -13.44 2.38
N LYS A 53 9.66 -13.75 2.92
CA LYS A 53 8.75 -14.77 2.36
C LYS A 53 7.80 -14.16 1.32
N HIS A 54 7.29 -15.01 0.43
CA HIS A 54 6.22 -14.63 -0.47
C HIS A 54 4.88 -14.74 0.25
N ALA A 55 4.05 -13.70 0.15
CA ALA A 55 2.68 -13.70 0.60
C ALA A 55 1.75 -13.74 -0.62
N SER A 56 0.99 -14.83 -0.77
CA SER A 56 0.17 -15.08 -1.96
C SER A 56 -1.32 -14.93 -1.64
N ALA A 57 -2.04 -14.21 -2.49
CA ALA A 57 -3.50 -14.16 -2.50
C ALA A 57 -4.04 -14.68 -3.83
N VAL A 58 -5.24 -15.25 -3.82
CA VAL A 58 -5.96 -15.62 -5.04
C VAL A 58 -7.31 -14.91 -5.02
N PHE A 59 -7.56 -14.11 -6.05
CA PHE A 59 -8.84 -13.44 -6.26
C PHE A 59 -9.64 -14.14 -7.36
N LEU A 60 -10.95 -14.25 -7.21
CA LEU A 60 -11.83 -14.53 -8.35
C LEU A 60 -12.20 -13.20 -9.00
N VAL A 61 -11.97 -13.10 -10.31
CA VAL A 61 -12.41 -11.97 -11.13
C VAL A 61 -13.57 -12.45 -11.97
N ARG A 62 -14.76 -11.88 -11.74
CA ARG A 62 -16.01 -12.25 -12.42
C ARG A 62 -16.41 -11.16 -13.39
N ASN A 63 -16.97 -11.54 -14.53
CA ASN A 63 -17.67 -10.62 -15.44
C ASN A 63 -19.18 -10.67 -15.16
N ASN A 64 -19.70 -9.65 -14.48
CA ASN A 64 -21.13 -9.55 -14.16
C ASN A 64 -21.91 -8.73 -15.20
N SER A 65 -21.36 -8.53 -16.40
CA SER A 65 -22.06 -7.92 -17.53
C SER A 65 -22.62 -8.96 -18.50
N ASP A 66 -23.42 -8.50 -19.46
CA ASP A 66 -24.01 -9.27 -20.55
C ASP A 66 -23.12 -9.34 -21.81
N MET A 67 -21.97 -8.68 -21.78
CA MET A 67 -20.97 -8.67 -22.87
C MET A 67 -19.67 -9.31 -22.41
N PHE A 68 -18.81 -9.69 -23.35
CA PHE A 68 -17.44 -10.10 -23.01
C PHE A 68 -16.61 -8.91 -22.53
N LEU A 69 -15.71 -9.13 -21.57
CA LEU A 69 -14.78 -8.13 -21.05
C LEU A 69 -13.34 -8.64 -21.15
N ASN A 70 -12.44 -7.77 -21.59
CA ASN A 70 -11.01 -8.03 -21.65
C ASN A 70 -10.31 -7.33 -20.48
N LEU A 71 -9.45 -8.06 -19.78
CA LEU A 71 -8.52 -7.59 -18.75
C LEU A 71 -7.34 -6.92 -19.46
N ALA A 72 -7.60 -5.72 -19.98
CA ALA A 72 -6.69 -4.97 -20.84
C ALA A 72 -5.39 -4.62 -20.10
N ASP A 73 -5.49 -4.21 -18.84
CA ASP A 73 -4.33 -3.90 -18.01
C ASP A 73 -4.51 -4.45 -16.58
N ILE A 74 -3.42 -4.91 -15.99
CA ILE A 74 -3.37 -5.40 -14.61
C ILE A 74 -2.20 -4.69 -13.94
N VAL A 75 -2.53 -3.76 -13.06
CA VAL A 75 -1.57 -2.83 -12.46
C VAL A 75 -1.42 -3.14 -10.99
N ALA A 76 -0.17 -3.35 -10.57
CA ALA A 76 0.21 -3.30 -9.17
C ALA A 76 1.08 -2.05 -8.92
N PRO A 77 0.94 -1.36 -7.78
CA PRO A 77 1.59 -0.08 -7.53
C PRO A 77 3.11 -0.17 -7.33
N CYS A 78 3.69 -1.37 -7.17
CA CYS A 78 5.13 -1.60 -7.08
C CYS A 78 5.54 -2.83 -7.90
N GLY A 79 6.80 -2.87 -8.36
CA GLY A 79 7.40 -4.09 -8.94
C GLY A 79 7.50 -5.28 -7.98
N CYS A 80 7.12 -5.08 -6.72
CA CYS A 80 7.15 -6.07 -5.64
C CYS A 80 5.90 -6.95 -5.55
N THR A 81 4.92 -6.71 -6.43
CA THR A 81 3.68 -7.46 -6.51
C THR A 81 3.46 -7.93 -7.94
N THR A 82 3.33 -9.24 -8.14
CA THR A 82 3.01 -9.83 -9.44
C THR A 82 1.57 -10.29 -9.44
N ALA A 83 0.85 -10.02 -10.52
CA ALA A 83 -0.55 -10.40 -10.68
C ALA A 83 -0.73 -11.14 -12.02
N GLU A 84 -1.06 -12.42 -11.95
CA GLU A 84 -1.14 -13.31 -13.12
C GLU A 84 -2.57 -13.87 -13.25
N PRO A 85 -3.30 -13.50 -14.31
CA PRO A 85 -4.63 -14.03 -14.55
C PRO A 85 -4.55 -15.40 -15.23
N GLY A 86 -5.48 -16.30 -14.94
CA GLY A 86 -5.66 -17.53 -15.71
C GLY A 86 -6.03 -17.28 -17.18
N ILE A 87 -7.00 -16.38 -17.41
CA ILE A 87 -7.40 -15.92 -18.75
C ILE A 87 -7.67 -14.40 -18.75
N ARG A 88 -7.48 -13.76 -19.90
CA ARG A 88 -7.66 -12.30 -20.04
C ARG A 88 -8.98 -11.89 -20.68
N VAL A 89 -9.72 -12.79 -21.30
CA VAL A 89 -11.03 -12.49 -21.89
C VAL A 89 -12.07 -13.31 -21.15
N LEU A 90 -13.07 -12.63 -20.60
CA LEU A 90 -14.18 -13.23 -19.87
C LEU A 90 -15.47 -13.00 -20.64
N ASP A 91 -16.14 -14.07 -21.07
CA ASP A 91 -17.51 -13.99 -21.55
C ASP A 91 -18.47 -13.51 -20.44
N ALA A 92 -19.69 -13.17 -20.82
CA ALA A 92 -20.73 -12.78 -19.87
C ALA A 92 -20.93 -13.88 -18.79
N GLY A 93 -20.86 -13.50 -17.51
CA GLY A 93 -20.98 -14.42 -16.37
C GLY A 93 -19.74 -15.28 -16.10
N ALA A 94 -18.71 -15.25 -16.95
CA ALA A 94 -17.49 -16.04 -16.75
C ALA A 94 -16.59 -15.45 -15.64
N PHE A 95 -15.63 -16.26 -15.17
CA PHE A 95 -14.66 -15.83 -14.18
C PHE A 95 -13.27 -16.42 -14.45
N THR A 96 -12.25 -15.76 -13.90
CA THR A 96 -10.88 -16.26 -13.85
C THR A 96 -10.33 -16.14 -12.43
N GLN A 97 -9.36 -16.98 -12.09
CA GLN A 97 -8.50 -16.73 -10.94
C GLN A 97 -7.43 -15.69 -11.32
N LEU A 98 -7.12 -14.80 -10.40
CA LEU A 98 -5.98 -13.90 -10.42
C LEU A 98 -5.10 -14.26 -9.23
N LYS A 99 -3.94 -14.85 -9.50
CA LYS A 99 -2.93 -15.11 -8.47
C LYS A 99 -2.10 -13.84 -8.27
N VAL A 100 -2.02 -13.37 -7.03
CA VAL A 100 -1.22 -12.21 -6.65
C VAL A 100 -0.16 -12.64 -5.65
N ASP A 101 1.10 -12.45 -5.99
CA ASP A 101 2.24 -12.74 -5.12
C ASP A 101 2.88 -11.42 -4.68
N VAL A 102 2.99 -11.20 -3.37
CA VAL A 102 3.65 -10.05 -2.76
C VAL A 102 4.97 -10.51 -2.15
N ASP A 103 6.06 -9.89 -2.58
CA ASP A 103 7.35 -10.08 -1.95
C ASP A 103 7.43 -9.25 -0.68
N THR A 104 7.59 -9.89 0.49
CA THR A 104 7.63 -9.17 1.78
C THR A 104 9.00 -8.62 2.15
N PHE A 105 10.03 -8.82 1.32
CA PHE A 105 11.37 -8.30 1.58
C PHE A 105 11.38 -6.77 1.73
N GLY A 106 12.11 -6.28 2.75
CA GLY A 106 12.26 -4.87 3.08
C GLY A 106 10.99 -4.21 3.62
N LYS A 107 10.01 -5.00 4.05
CA LYS A 107 8.73 -4.52 4.59
C LYS A 107 8.58 -5.00 6.02
N LEU A 108 8.01 -4.16 6.88
CA LEU A 108 7.72 -4.48 8.27
C LEU A 108 6.37 -3.89 8.69
N GLY A 109 5.76 -4.50 9.70
CA GLY A 109 4.51 -4.02 10.28
C GLY A 109 3.32 -4.19 9.33
N GLN A 110 2.35 -3.28 9.41
CA GLN A 110 1.15 -3.37 8.59
C GLN A 110 1.42 -2.90 7.17
N VAL A 111 1.23 -3.81 6.20
CA VAL A 111 1.43 -3.57 4.78
C VAL A 111 0.10 -3.76 4.07
N ARG A 112 -0.35 -2.71 3.38
CA ARG A 112 -1.51 -2.76 2.50
C ARG A 112 -1.08 -2.60 1.05
N LYS A 113 -1.46 -3.55 0.19
CA LYS A 113 -1.20 -3.52 -1.25
C LYS A 113 -2.50 -3.60 -2.02
N SER A 114 -2.49 -3.07 -3.24
CA SER A 114 -3.62 -3.15 -4.15
C SER A 114 -3.22 -3.81 -5.47
N VAL A 115 -4.22 -4.38 -6.13
CA VAL A 115 -4.14 -4.78 -7.54
C VAL A 115 -5.34 -4.18 -8.24
N SER A 116 -5.10 -3.56 -9.39
CA SER A 116 -6.14 -2.94 -10.20
C SER A 116 -6.22 -3.61 -11.55
N ILE A 117 -7.44 -3.85 -12.03
CA ILE A 117 -7.69 -4.32 -13.40
C ILE A 117 -8.43 -3.22 -14.14
N LYS A 118 -7.90 -2.84 -15.31
CA LYS A 118 -8.58 -1.95 -16.25
C LYS A 118 -9.11 -2.78 -17.42
N ASP A 119 -10.38 -2.58 -17.76
CA ASP A 119 -11.01 -3.25 -18.90
C ASP A 119 -10.81 -2.49 -20.23
N GLN A 120 -11.32 -3.04 -21.33
CA GLN A 120 -11.20 -2.44 -22.67
C GLN A 120 -11.93 -1.09 -22.81
N TYR A 121 -12.88 -0.79 -21.93
CA TYR A 121 -13.62 0.47 -21.90
C TYR A 121 -12.98 1.48 -20.95
N GLY A 122 -11.87 1.11 -20.33
CA GLY A 122 -11.12 1.94 -19.39
C GLY A 122 -11.68 1.96 -17.98
N ARG A 123 -12.67 1.13 -17.67
CA ARG A 123 -13.22 0.99 -16.30
C ARG A 123 -12.22 0.23 -15.45
N THR A 124 -12.04 0.68 -14.22
CA THR A 124 -11.04 0.11 -13.30
C THR A 124 -11.72 -0.45 -12.06
N ILE A 125 -11.35 -1.68 -11.69
CA ILE A 125 -11.67 -2.27 -10.39
C ILE A 125 -10.39 -2.47 -9.60
N THR A 126 -10.48 -2.45 -8.27
CA THR A 126 -9.34 -2.60 -7.37
C THR A 126 -9.68 -3.59 -6.26
N ALA A 127 -8.72 -4.47 -5.95
CA ALA A 127 -8.74 -5.32 -4.77
C ALA A 127 -7.57 -4.99 -3.84
N TRP A 128 -7.73 -5.31 -2.56
CA TRP A 128 -6.78 -5.00 -1.50
C TRP A 128 -6.25 -6.27 -0.81
N ILE A 129 -4.98 -6.24 -0.46
CA ILE A 129 -4.29 -7.28 0.31
C ILE A 129 -3.71 -6.62 1.55
N ASN A 130 -4.12 -7.09 2.73
CA ASN A 130 -3.55 -6.70 4.01
C ASN A 130 -2.63 -7.81 4.52
N ILE A 131 -1.47 -7.42 5.05
CA ILE A 131 -0.44 -8.33 5.55
C ILE A 131 0.23 -7.65 6.75
N ARG A 132 0.44 -8.40 7.84
CA ARG A 132 1.34 -7.98 8.91
C ARG A 132 2.70 -8.66 8.70
N VAL A 133 3.70 -7.88 8.30
CA VAL A 133 5.06 -8.41 8.09
C VAL A 133 5.84 -8.37 9.39
N LEU A 134 6.27 -9.56 9.84
CA LEU A 134 7.09 -9.73 11.02
C LEU A 134 8.57 -9.67 10.67
N GLU A 135 9.36 -9.09 11.55
CA GLU A 135 10.82 -9.05 11.42
C GLU A 135 11.38 -10.47 11.32
N ASN A 136 12.25 -10.70 10.35
CA ASN A 136 12.98 -11.94 10.21
C ASN A 136 14.47 -11.69 10.44
N LYS A 137 14.98 -12.13 11.60
CA LYS A 137 16.38 -11.91 12.01
C LYS A 137 17.41 -12.47 11.03
N HIS A 138 17.04 -13.47 10.23
CA HIS A 138 17.93 -14.04 9.22
C HIS A 138 18.02 -13.18 7.95
N MET A 139 17.12 -12.20 7.77
CA MET A 139 17.24 -11.25 6.67
C MET A 139 18.42 -10.30 6.84
N ASN A 140 18.81 -10.01 8.09
CA ASN A 140 20.03 -9.26 8.43
C ASN A 140 21.33 -9.95 7.99
N GLN A 141 21.25 -11.22 7.56
CA GLN A 141 22.38 -12.01 7.08
C GLN A 141 22.25 -12.37 5.58
N SER A 142 21.19 -11.93 4.92
CA SER A 142 20.94 -12.22 3.51
C SER A 142 21.68 -11.20 2.62
N GLU A 143 22.28 -11.67 1.53
CA GLU A 143 22.92 -10.80 0.52
C GLU A 143 21.92 -10.00 -0.32
N ARG A 144 20.62 -10.29 -0.20
CA ARG A 144 19.56 -9.61 -0.92
C ARG A 144 19.45 -8.14 -0.49
N SER A 145 19.37 -7.24 -1.48
CA SER A 145 19.17 -5.80 -1.32
C SER A 145 17.88 -5.32 -1.99
N ILE A 146 17.33 -4.19 -1.53
CA ILE A 146 16.20 -3.52 -2.20
C ILE A 146 16.60 -2.95 -3.57
N PHE A 147 17.90 -2.92 -3.84
CA PHE A 147 18.48 -2.52 -5.13
C PHE A 147 18.52 -3.64 -6.16
N ASP A 148 18.12 -4.86 -5.79
CA ASP A 148 18.17 -6.01 -6.67
C ASP A 148 16.84 -6.28 -7.39
N GLY A 149 16.95 -6.83 -8.61
CA GLY A 149 15.82 -7.37 -9.36
C GLY A 149 14.67 -6.38 -9.54
N LYS A 150 13.44 -6.84 -9.27
CA LYS A 150 12.22 -6.01 -9.46
C LYS A 150 12.07 -4.88 -8.44
N CYS A 151 12.77 -4.95 -7.30
CA CYS A 151 12.75 -3.90 -6.28
C CYS A 151 13.50 -2.65 -6.76
N ALA A 152 14.56 -2.85 -7.56
CA ALA A 152 15.38 -1.78 -8.14
C ALA A 152 14.56 -0.75 -8.94
N ALA A 153 13.49 -1.20 -9.62
CA ALA A 153 12.64 -0.34 -10.44
C ALA A 153 12.04 0.85 -9.66
N CYS A 154 11.83 0.69 -8.35
CA CYS A 154 11.31 1.74 -7.47
C CYS A 154 12.38 2.33 -6.54
N HIS A 155 13.38 1.55 -6.13
CA HIS A 155 14.38 1.99 -5.13
C HIS A 155 15.71 2.50 -5.72
N VAL A 156 15.95 2.27 -7.01
CA VAL A 156 17.21 2.62 -7.70
C VAL A 156 16.90 3.49 -8.92
N THR A 157 16.08 2.97 -9.83
CA THR A 157 15.81 3.60 -11.12
C THR A 157 15.35 5.06 -11.02
N PRO A 158 14.50 5.47 -10.06
CA PRO A 158 14.09 6.87 -9.94
C PRO A 158 15.23 7.85 -9.66
N ALA A 159 16.29 7.41 -8.98
CA ALA A 159 17.48 8.23 -8.69
C ALA A 159 18.49 8.24 -9.85
N LEU A 160 18.40 7.30 -10.79
CA LEU A 160 19.31 7.26 -11.93
C LEU A 160 19.21 8.58 -12.72
N HIS A 161 20.38 9.10 -13.09
CA HIS A 161 20.56 10.35 -13.86
C HIS A 161 20.17 11.64 -13.14
N LYS A 162 19.77 11.60 -11.86
CA LYS A 162 19.57 12.82 -11.07
C LYS A 162 20.88 13.31 -10.49
N SER A 163 21.18 14.59 -10.65
CA SER A 163 22.42 15.20 -10.13
C SER A 163 22.17 16.14 -8.95
N GLN A 164 20.94 16.64 -8.77
CA GLN A 164 20.60 17.56 -7.69
C GLN A 164 20.18 16.79 -6.43
N GLY A 165 20.77 17.12 -5.28
CA GLY A 165 20.49 16.49 -4.00
C GLY A 165 19.01 16.40 -3.63
N ARG A 166 18.25 17.49 -3.83
CA ARG A 166 16.79 17.50 -3.61
C ARG A 166 16.05 16.49 -4.48
N GLU A 167 16.40 16.40 -5.76
CA GLU A 167 15.74 15.48 -6.69
C GLU A 167 16.06 14.04 -6.34
N ILE A 168 17.32 13.75 -5.99
CA ILE A 168 17.76 12.43 -5.52
C ILE A 168 16.97 12.05 -4.26
N TYR A 169 16.90 12.95 -3.28
CA TYR A 169 16.18 12.72 -2.03
C TYR A 169 14.71 12.38 -2.27
N GLN A 170 14.02 13.20 -3.07
CA GLN A 170 12.61 12.98 -3.41
C GLN A 170 12.37 11.66 -4.15
N ALA A 171 13.34 11.23 -4.95
CA ALA A 171 13.21 10.03 -5.77
C ALA A 171 13.28 8.73 -4.95
N VAL A 172 14.19 8.64 -3.96
CA VAL A 172 14.48 7.36 -3.29
C VAL A 172 14.61 7.42 -1.77
N CYS A 173 14.74 8.60 -1.15
CA CYS A 173 14.92 8.74 0.30
C CYS A 173 13.61 9.12 1.01
N ALA A 174 12.82 10.00 0.39
CA ALA A 174 11.63 10.60 0.99
C ALA A 174 10.55 9.58 1.40
N MET A 175 10.47 8.44 0.71
CA MET A 175 9.52 7.37 1.04
C MET A 175 9.73 6.81 2.46
N CYS A 176 10.99 6.78 2.94
CA CYS A 176 11.31 6.28 4.26
C CYS A 176 11.50 7.42 5.28
N HIS A 177 12.17 8.49 4.87
CA HIS A 177 12.57 9.60 5.74
C HIS A 177 11.60 10.79 5.74
N GLY A 178 10.47 10.71 5.03
CA GLY A 178 9.51 11.81 4.91
C GLY A 178 9.90 12.82 3.81
N ILE A 179 8.95 13.62 3.34
CA ILE A 179 9.16 14.54 2.21
C ILE A 179 10.10 15.70 2.59
N ALA A 180 10.05 16.12 3.85
CA ALA A 180 10.85 17.17 4.46
C ALA A 180 11.98 16.64 5.35
N ALA A 181 12.32 15.34 5.24
CA ALA A 181 13.31 14.67 6.09
C ALA A 181 12.95 14.61 7.59
N GLU A 182 11.66 14.75 7.88
CA GLU A 182 11.04 14.74 9.20
C GLU A 182 10.93 13.35 9.85
N GLY A 183 11.25 12.30 9.09
CA GLY A 183 11.11 10.91 9.51
C GLY A 183 9.70 10.37 9.32
N ALA A 184 9.60 9.06 9.14
CA ALA A 184 8.33 8.34 9.09
C ALA A 184 8.57 6.85 9.38
N TYR A 185 8.90 6.09 8.34
CA TYR A 185 9.31 4.70 8.45
C TYR A 185 10.76 4.58 8.94
N ALA A 186 11.61 5.55 8.56
CA ALA A 186 12.97 5.72 9.03
C ALA A 186 13.11 7.01 9.85
N PRO A 187 14.18 7.16 10.67
CA PRO A 187 14.38 8.34 11.51
C PRO A 187 14.44 9.65 10.73
N ALA A 188 14.13 10.76 11.41
CA ALA A 188 14.36 12.09 10.87
C ALA A 188 15.84 12.31 10.55
N LEU A 189 16.14 13.03 9.47
CA LEU A 189 17.49 13.41 9.10
C LEU A 189 17.80 14.88 9.41
N THR A 190 16.78 15.66 9.79
CA THR A 190 16.92 17.07 10.14
C THR A 190 17.89 17.30 11.30
N ASP A 191 18.07 16.36 12.21
CA ASP A 191 18.96 16.57 13.38
C ASP A 191 20.43 16.22 13.13
N ILE A 192 20.78 15.66 11.96
CA ILE A 192 22.15 15.23 11.65
C ILE A 192 22.87 16.34 10.87
N ARG A 193 23.84 17.00 11.51
CA ARG A 193 24.60 18.13 10.92
C ARG A 193 25.98 17.79 10.41
N ASP A 194 26.50 16.66 10.84
CA ASP A 194 27.84 16.24 10.44
C ASP A 194 27.76 15.64 9.03
N ALA A 195 28.36 16.36 8.08
CA ALA A 195 28.41 15.99 6.67
C ALA A 195 29.09 14.64 6.45
N GLU A 196 30.13 14.34 7.22
CA GLU A 196 30.89 13.10 7.10
C GLU A 196 30.06 11.93 7.62
N VAL A 197 29.36 12.12 8.75
CA VAL A 197 28.43 11.13 9.28
C VAL A 197 27.29 10.84 8.30
N LEU A 198 26.65 11.87 7.74
CA LEU A 198 25.60 11.71 6.73
C LEU A 198 26.13 11.00 5.48
N SER A 199 27.27 11.46 4.95
CA SER A 199 27.90 10.86 3.77
C SER A 199 28.20 9.38 4.00
N SER A 200 28.79 9.04 5.14
CA SER A 200 29.12 7.67 5.52
C SER A 200 27.88 6.77 5.63
N LEU A 201 26.84 7.24 6.35
CA LEU A 201 25.59 6.47 6.52
C LEU A 201 24.85 6.27 5.21
N ILE A 202 24.83 7.27 4.31
CA ILE A 202 24.18 7.14 3.01
C ILE A 202 25.01 6.23 2.10
N ALA A 203 26.33 6.42 2.05
CA ALA A 203 27.21 5.64 1.19
C ALA A 203 27.25 4.17 1.57
N GLN A 204 27.43 3.88 2.86
CA GLN A 204 27.67 2.53 3.38
C GLN A 204 26.38 1.84 3.83
N GLY A 205 25.33 2.60 4.12
CA GLY A 205 24.12 2.10 4.76
C GLY A 205 24.31 1.96 6.27
N THR A 206 23.30 1.42 6.94
CA THR A 206 23.29 1.25 8.41
C THR A 206 23.81 -0.12 8.87
N GLY A 207 24.28 -0.95 7.94
CA GLY A 207 24.59 -2.37 8.21
C GLY A 207 23.35 -3.27 8.30
N SER A 208 22.16 -2.75 7.99
CA SER A 208 20.91 -3.51 7.88
C SER A 208 20.41 -3.57 6.44
N GLN A 209 19.62 -4.59 6.05
CA GLN A 209 18.99 -4.61 4.71
C GLN A 209 17.92 -3.52 4.51
N HIS A 210 17.48 -2.87 5.59
CA HIS A 210 16.44 -1.83 5.54
C HIS A 210 16.97 -0.50 4.99
N MET A 211 18.27 -0.21 5.20
CA MET A 211 18.96 0.94 4.61
C MET A 211 20.34 0.48 4.11
N PRO A 212 20.42 -0.14 2.92
CA PRO A 212 21.68 -0.51 2.30
C PRO A 212 22.46 0.72 1.81
N GLY A 213 23.73 0.51 1.46
CA GLY A 213 24.60 1.58 0.98
C GLY A 213 24.22 2.09 -0.41
N PHE A 214 23.93 3.38 -0.52
CA PHE A 214 23.52 4.02 -1.77
C PHE A 214 24.70 4.36 -2.70
N ALA A 215 25.95 4.21 -2.26
CA ALA A 215 27.12 4.39 -3.11
C ALA A 215 27.25 3.26 -4.15
N GLN A 216 27.74 3.61 -5.35
CA GLN A 216 27.93 2.64 -6.45
C GLN A 216 28.84 1.47 -6.10
N ASP A 217 29.90 1.71 -5.32
CA ASP A 217 30.81 0.65 -4.85
C ASP A 217 30.18 -0.27 -3.78
N LYS A 218 29.00 0.09 -3.26
CA LYS A 218 28.15 -0.71 -2.36
C LYS A 218 26.91 -1.28 -3.06
N GLY A 219 26.80 -1.13 -4.38
CA GLY A 219 25.66 -1.61 -5.17
C GLY A 219 24.48 -0.64 -5.25
N GLY A 220 24.62 0.58 -4.72
CA GLY A 220 23.62 1.63 -4.80
C GLY A 220 23.73 2.50 -6.07
N PRO A 221 22.78 3.42 -6.30
CA PRO A 221 22.72 4.20 -7.53
C PRO A 221 23.70 5.39 -7.61
N LEU A 222 24.26 5.85 -6.49
CA LEU A 222 24.88 7.17 -6.38
C LEU A 222 26.39 7.14 -6.59
N ASP A 223 26.87 7.95 -7.54
CA ASP A 223 28.29 8.30 -7.62
C ASP A 223 28.70 9.32 -6.54
N GLU A 224 30.00 9.60 -6.44
CA GLU A 224 30.56 10.54 -5.45
C GLU A 224 29.97 11.95 -5.55
N LYS A 225 29.66 12.43 -6.76
CA LYS A 225 29.12 13.78 -6.97
C LYS A 225 27.65 13.86 -6.55
N GLN A 226 26.88 12.83 -6.88
CA GLN A 226 25.49 12.69 -6.48
C GLN A 226 25.36 12.58 -4.95
N LEU A 227 26.21 11.74 -4.34
CA LEU A 227 26.28 11.59 -2.89
C LEU A 227 26.60 12.93 -2.21
N LYS A 228 27.63 13.64 -2.68
CA LYS A 228 27.98 14.95 -2.14
C LYS A 228 26.83 15.95 -2.31
N SER A 229 26.20 16.02 -3.48
CA SER A 229 25.08 16.93 -3.71
C SER A 229 23.89 16.66 -2.79
N LEU A 230 23.59 15.39 -2.52
CA LEU A 230 22.56 14.97 -1.58
C LEU A 230 22.87 15.40 -0.15
N VAL A 231 24.10 15.15 0.32
CA VAL A 231 24.55 15.54 1.66
C VAL A 231 24.52 17.07 1.82
N ASP A 232 25.06 17.81 0.85
CA ASP A 232 25.06 19.28 0.86
C ASP A 232 23.61 19.82 0.97
N TRP A 233 22.67 19.20 0.26
CA TRP A 233 21.26 19.60 0.33
C TRP A 233 20.62 19.28 1.69
N LEU A 234 20.84 18.07 2.23
CA LEU A 234 20.30 17.67 3.54
C LEU A 234 20.74 18.60 4.67
N ILE A 235 22.02 18.99 4.68
CA ILE A 235 22.55 19.93 5.67
C ILE A 235 21.90 21.31 5.54
N SER A 236 21.55 21.73 4.32
CA SER A 236 20.95 23.04 4.05
C SER A 236 19.46 23.16 4.43
N LEU A 237 18.79 22.08 4.84
CA LEU A 237 17.35 22.08 5.10
C LEU A 237 16.93 23.02 6.23
N ASP A 238 17.78 23.24 7.23
CA ASP A 238 17.47 24.10 8.38
C ASP A 238 17.83 25.57 8.16
N ASP A 239 18.69 25.86 7.18
CA ASP A 239 19.00 27.23 6.76
C ASP A 239 17.84 27.88 5.99
N LYS A 240 16.83 27.07 5.59
CA LYS A 240 15.69 27.49 4.77
C LYS A 240 14.36 27.40 5.50
N GLY A 241 14.36 27.56 6.82
CA GLY A 241 13.15 27.76 7.61
C GLY A 241 12.48 29.11 7.32
N GLU A 242 11.93 29.28 6.10
CA GLU A 242 10.92 30.28 5.70
C GLU A 242 9.92 29.67 4.70
#